data_AF-A0A959LMB5-F1
#
_entry.id   AF-A0A959LMB5-F1
#
_cell.length_a   1.000
_cell.length_b   1.000
_cell.length_c   1.000
_cell.angle_alpha   90.00
_cell.angle_beta   90.00
_cell.angle_gamma   90.00
#
_symmetry.space_group_name_H-M   'P 1'
#
loop_
_entity.id
_entity.type
_entity.pdbx_description
1 polymer ?
#
loop_
_entity_poly.entity_id
_entity_poly.type
_entity_poly.pdbx_seq_one_letter_code
_entity_poly.pdbx_strand_id
1 'polypeptide(L)' 'MISIKNKENEECQLIVVDQKGRIYYETYMQPEDKLTLDIKELFTGIYTLIFKTESTSFTQQIVKY' A
#
# COMPACT_ATOMS: atom_id res chain seq x y z
N MET A 1 -12.63 0.19 -0.40
CA MET A 1 -11.75 -0.77 -1.10
C MET A 1 -10.89 0.02 -2.06
N ILE A 2 -9.61 -0.32 -2.16
CA ILE A 2 -8.65 0.32 -3.06
C ILE A 2 -8.07 -0.75 -3.97
N SER A 3 -8.11 -0.52 -5.29
CA SER A 3 -7.46 -1.40 -6.26
C SER A 3 -6.06 -0.88 -6.55
N ILE A 4 -5.07 -1.74 -6.37
CA ILE A 4 -3.65 -1.46 -6.57
C ILE A 4 -3.15 -2.39 -7.65
N LYS A 5 -2.36 -1.86 -8.59
CA LYS A 5 -1.69 -2.65 -9.62
C LYS A 5 -0.19 -2.34 -9.59
N ASN A 6 0.65 -3.37 -9.53
CA ASN A 6 2.07 -3.20 -9.76
C ASN A 6 2.31 -2.99 -11.26
N LYS A 7 2.84 -1.81 -11.63
CA LYS A 7 3.21 -1.47 -13.02
C LYS A 7 4.73 -1.48 -13.23
N GLU A 8 5.48 -1.78 -12.18
CA GLU A 8 6.93 -1.92 -12.26
C GLU A 8 7.28 -3.27 -12.87
N ASN A 9 8.46 -3.36 -13.48
CA ASN A 9 9.02 -4.63 -13.98
C ASN A 9 9.72 -5.44 -12.86
N GLU A 10 9.57 -5.01 -11.61
CA GLU A 10 10.19 -5.58 -10.41
C GLU A 10 9.12 -5.96 -9.38
N GLU A 11 9.48 -6.81 -8.43
CA GLU A 11 8.66 -7.06 -7.24
C GLU A 11 8.51 -5.76 -6.44
N CYS A 12 7.27 -5.47 -6.03
CA CYS A 12 6.92 -4.29 -5.26
C CYS A 12 6.40 -4.66 -3.88
N GLN A 13 7.08 -4.22 -2.84
CA GLN A 13 6.60 -4.26 -1.47
C GLN A 13 5.60 -3.13 -1.24
N LEU A 14 4.41 -3.48 -0.77
CA LEU A 14 3.38 -2.53 -0.34
C LEU A 14 3.24 -2.59 1.18
N ILE A 15 3.35 -1.44 1.84
CA ILE A 15 3.18 -1.28 3.29
C ILE A 15 2.12 -0.21 3.55
N VAL A 16 1.18 -0.48 4.45
CA VAL A 16 0.15 0.48 4.88
C VAL A 16 0.42 0.85 6.33
N VAL A 17 0.73 2.12 6.57
CA VAL A 17 1.06 2.64 7.90
C VAL A 17 0.13 3.78 8.32
N ASP A 18 -0.23 3.87 9.59
CA ASP A 18 -0.91 5.04 10.14
C ASP A 18 0.07 6.19 10.47
N GLN A 19 -0.46 7.34 10.88
CA GLN A 19 0.35 8.51 11.28
C GLN A 19 1.23 8.27 12.51
N LYS A 20 0.98 7.20 13.28
CA LYS A 20 1.81 6.82 14.43
C LYS A 20 2.89 5.81 14.03
N GLY A 21 2.99 5.45 12.75
CA GLY A 21 3.94 4.48 12.22
C GLY A 21 3.53 3.02 12.45
N ARG A 22 2.27 2.74 12.83
CA ARG A 22 1.81 1.35 12.99
C ARG A 22 1.52 0.75 11.61
N ILE A 23 2.08 -0.42 11.35
CA ILE A 23 1.83 -1.18 10.12
C ILE A 23 0.52 -1.96 10.29
N TYR A 24 -0.42 -1.76 9.36
CA TYR A 24 -1.70 -2.49 9.31
C TYR A 24 -1.70 -3.57 8.24
N TYR A 25 -0.87 -3.41 7.22
CA TYR A 25 -0.82 -4.34 6.11
C TYR A 25 0.55 -4.27 5.46
N GLU A 26 1.08 -5.43 5.08
CA GLU A 26 2.34 -5.56 4.37
C GLU A 26 2.24 -6.75 3.42
N THR A 27 2.64 -6.56 2.17
CA THR A 27 2.67 -7.63 1.17
C THR A 27 3.67 -7.34 0.06
N TYR A 28 3.91 -8.34 -0.78
CA TYR A 28 4.74 -8.25 -1.97
C TYR A 28 3.88 -8.54 -3.20
N MET A 29 4.04 -7.73 -4.24
CA MET A 29 3.30 -7.83 -5.49
C MET A 29 4.28 -8.11 -6.62
N GLN A 30 4.08 -9.19 -7.37
CA GLN A 30 4.85 -9.46 -8.58
C GLN A 30 4.53 -8.42 -9.67
N PRO A 31 5.37 -8.27 -10.70
CA PRO A 31 5.03 -7.43 -11.86
C PRO A 31 3.65 -7.77 -12.42
N GLU A 32 2.87 -6.75 -12.76
CA GLU A 32 1.51 -6.86 -13.30
C GLU A 32 0.41 -7.37 -12.34
N ASP A 33 0.76 -7.73 -11.10
CA ASP A 33 -0.20 -8.17 -10.09
C ASP A 33 -1.25 -7.10 -9.76
N LYS A 34 -2.45 -7.57 -9.43
CA LYS A 34 -3.56 -6.75 -8.96
C LYS A 34 -3.95 -7.16 -7.55
N LEU A 35 -3.89 -6.19 -6.64
CA LEU A 35 -4.31 -6.36 -5.25
C LEU A 35 -5.54 -5.49 -4.99
N THR A 36 -6.54 -6.07 -4.32
CA THR A 36 -7.64 -5.29 -3.74
C THR A 36 -7.44 -5.21 -2.24
N LEU A 37 -7.13 -4.00 -1.75
CA LEU A 37 -7.03 -3.73 -0.32
C LEU A 37 -8.41 -3.38 0.21
N ASP A 38 -8.96 -4.22 1.09
CA ASP A 38 -10.14 -3.84 1.86
C ASP A 38 -9.75 -2.99 3.05
N ILE A 39 -10.10 -1.71 2.98
CA ILE A 39 -9.83 -0.73 4.04
C ILE A 39 -10.99 -0.65 5.05
N LYS A 40 -12.03 -1.48 4.96
CA LYS A 40 -13.19 -1.44 5.88
C LYS A 40 -12.84 -1.66 7.34
N GLU A 41 -11.82 -2.48 7.62
CA GLU A 41 -11.40 -2.79 8.99
C GLU A 41 -10.47 -1.75 9.61
N LEU A 42 -9.94 -0.81 8.81
CA LEU A 42 -9.11 0.28 9.32
C LEU A 42 -9.95 1.25 10.16
N PHE A 43 -9.35 1.92 11.15
CA PHE A 43 -10.02 2.99 11.87
C PHE A 43 -10.12 4.26 11.00
N THR A 44 -10.99 5.20 11.38
CA THR A 44 -11.01 6.54 10.79
C THR A 44 -9.65 7.22 11.02
N GLY A 45 -9.05 7.77 9.96
CA GLY A 45 -7.72 8.36 10.03
C GLY A 45 -7.02 8.49 8.68
N ILE A 46 -5.76 8.94 8.74
CA ILE A 46 -4.89 9.07 7.56
C ILE A 46 -3.90 7.93 7.56
N TYR A 47 -3.79 7.26 6.40
CA TYR A 47 -2.88 6.16 6.19
C TYR A 47 -1.95 6.48 5.02
N THR A 48 -0.69 6.11 5.16
CA THR A 48 0.32 6.19 4.11
C THR A 48 0.53 4.79 3.53
N LEU A 49 0.30 4.65 2.23
CA LEU A 49 0.69 3.50 1.43
C LEU A 49 2.10 3.77 0.91
N ILE A 50 3.02 2.88 1.22
CA ILE A 50 4.41 2.92 0.80
C ILE A 50 4.62 1.78 -0.17
N PHE A 51 5.04 2.12 -1.39
CA PHE A 51 5.39 1.19 -2.44
C PHE A 51 6.91 1.24 -2.60
N LYS A 52 7.57 0.10 -2.56
CA LYS A 52 9.03 0.02 -2.64
C LYS A 52 9.44 -1.16 -3.51
N THR A 53 10.26 -0.90 -4.52
CA THR A 53 10.97 -1.93 -5.28
C THR A 53 12.46 -1.89 -4.92
N GLU A 54 13.29 -2.62 -5.66
CA GLU A 54 14.74 -2.51 -5.52
C GLU A 54 15.24 -1.13 -5.98
N SER A 55 14.70 -0.62 -7.08
CA SER A 55 15.15 0.61 -7.73
C SER A 55 14.31 1.85 -7.43
N THR A 56 13.06 1.70 -7.01
CA THR A 56 12.12 2.83 -6.85
C THR A 56 11.37 2.80 -5.53
N SER A 57 10.84 3.97 -5.16
CA SER A 57 9.87 4.08 -4.08
C SER A 57 8.83 5.15 -4.41
N PHE A 58 7.59 4.90 -4.01
CA PHE A 58 6.46 5.79 -4.18
C PHE A 58 5.59 5.77 -2.94
N THR A 59 5.05 6.91 -2.54
CA THR A 59 4.13 6.99 -1.40
C THR A 59 2.84 7.68 -1.79
N GLN A 60 1.74 7.19 -1.23
CA GLN A 60 0.42 7.74 -1.44
C GLN A 60 -0.34 7.79 -0.12
N GLN A 61 -1.03 8.88 0.16
CA GLN A 61 -1.87 9.00 1.34
C GLN A 61 -3.33 8.76 1.00
N ILE A 62 -4.02 8.09 1.92
CA ILE A 62 -5.47 7.92 1.88
C ILE A 62 -6.08 8.43 3.19
N VAL A 63 -7.26 9.00 3.07
CA VAL A 63 -8.06 9.42 4.23
C VAL A 63 -9.25 8.47 4.32
N LYS A 64 -9.38 7.80 5.47
CA LYS A 64 -10.57 7.04 5.81
C LYS A 64 -11.42 7.88 6.76
N TYR A 65 -12.66 8.15 6.34
CA TYR A 65 -13.70 8.76 7.15
C TYR A 65 -14.49 7.67 7.90
#